data_AF-A0A1G6GDN2-F1
#
_entry.id   AF-A0A1G6GDN2-F1
#
_cell.length_a   1.000
_cell.length_b   1.000
_cell.length_c   1.000
_cell.angle_alpha   90.00
_cell.angle_beta   90.00
_cell.angle_gamma   90.00
#
_symmetry.space_group_name_H-M   'P 1'
#
loop_
_entity.id
_entity.type
_entity.pdbx_description
1 polymer ?
#
loop_
_entity_poly.entity_id
_entity_poly.type
_entity_poly.pdbx_seq_one_letter_code
_entity_poly.pdbx_strand_id
1 'polypeptide(L)'
;MKLTVFHKEPRMADTRNMGVVHSAMRRDLVRIRLLLDDPSADEPATREALGSHFEWFLDFLEHHHKAEDKWLWPFFRERGEVALADAMAAEHEDVNPRMTALRAAAASYRKGQATPAVLSAAVRALQDALAPHLAHEEEVAMPVMARLVTHKEALKFEKEGALKGRSIREIGWDANWILDGTSDDQRQQFLQGVPLLARLLVFDRYAKTYRADRDALWGGTAAADVPALTPSQLAAQDA
;
A
#
# COMPACT_ATOMS: atom_id res chain seq x y z
N MET A 1 -48.41 20.66 -16.16
CA MET A 1 -46.97 20.98 -16.11
C MET A 1 -46.26 19.79 -15.46
N LYS A 2 -45.63 18.90 -16.23
CA LYS A 2 -44.87 17.75 -15.68
C LYS A 2 -43.47 18.26 -15.33
N LEU A 3 -43.12 18.27 -14.05
CA LEU A 3 -41.73 18.49 -13.62
C LEU A 3 -40.91 17.29 -14.10
N THR A 4 -40.03 17.52 -15.06
CA THR A 4 -39.03 16.52 -15.45
C THR A 4 -37.96 16.56 -14.36
N VAL A 5 -38.00 15.59 -13.45
CA VAL A 5 -36.92 15.40 -12.47
C VAL A 5 -35.74 14.81 -13.24
N PHE A 6 -34.76 15.65 -13.55
CA PHE A 6 -33.46 15.20 -14.04
C PHE A 6 -32.79 14.37 -12.94
N HIS A 7 -32.93 13.05 -13.02
CA HIS A 7 -32.12 12.14 -12.22
C HIS A 7 -30.72 12.18 -12.84
N LYS A 8 -29.80 12.88 -12.20
CA LYS A 8 -28.39 12.85 -12.58
C LYS A 8 -27.89 11.43 -12.29
N GLU A 9 -27.48 10.72 -13.34
CA GLU A 9 -26.87 9.39 -13.19
C GLU A 9 -25.76 9.44 -12.13
N PRO A 10 -25.68 8.45 -11.22
CA PRO A 10 -24.73 8.47 -10.14
C PRO A 10 -23.31 8.39 -10.72
N ARG A 11 -22.43 9.28 -10.25
CA ARG A 11 -21.01 9.24 -10.64
C ARG A 11 -20.40 7.93 -10.12
N MET A 12 -19.78 7.17 -11.01
CA MET A 12 -19.06 5.95 -10.66
C MET A 12 -17.79 6.25 -9.85
N ALA A 13 -17.34 5.25 -9.08
CA ALA A 13 -16.13 5.34 -8.29
C ALA A 13 -14.90 5.48 -9.17
N ASP A 14 -13.93 6.26 -8.69
CA ASP A 14 -12.58 6.29 -9.23
C ASP A 14 -11.71 5.40 -8.35
N THR A 15 -11.32 4.24 -8.86
CA THR A 15 -10.60 3.20 -8.12
C THR A 15 -9.09 3.27 -8.32
N ARG A 16 -8.61 4.25 -9.11
CA ARG A 16 -7.18 4.37 -9.46
C ARG A 16 -6.29 4.71 -8.26
N ASN A 17 -6.87 5.19 -7.15
CA ASN A 17 -6.13 5.41 -5.90
C ASN A 17 -5.52 4.12 -5.34
N MET A 18 -6.09 2.95 -5.65
CA MET A 18 -5.52 1.67 -5.24
C MET A 18 -4.08 1.50 -5.78
N GLY A 19 -3.89 1.77 -7.07
CA GLY A 19 -2.57 1.71 -7.69
C GLY A 19 -1.57 2.70 -7.11
N VAL A 20 -2.01 3.85 -6.58
CA VAL A 20 -1.11 4.79 -5.88
C VAL A 20 -0.65 4.21 -4.54
N VAL A 21 -1.56 3.61 -3.78
CA VAL A 21 -1.21 2.93 -2.51
C VAL A 21 -0.26 1.75 -2.76
N HIS A 22 -0.61 0.88 -3.71
CA HIS A 22 0.20 -0.28 -4.08
C HIS A 22 1.58 0.11 -4.63
N SER A 23 1.68 1.23 -5.33
CA SER A 23 2.97 1.72 -5.84
C SER A 23 3.97 2.06 -4.73
N ALA A 24 3.48 2.53 -3.57
CA ALA A 24 4.31 2.76 -2.39
C ALA A 24 4.77 1.45 -1.74
N MET A 25 3.92 0.41 -1.76
CA MET A 25 4.30 -0.92 -1.28
C MET A 25 5.42 -1.54 -2.12
N ARG A 26 5.26 -1.52 -3.45
CA ARG A 26 6.28 -2.02 -4.39
C ARG A 26 7.60 -1.27 -4.22
N ARG A 27 7.54 0.06 -4.14
CA ARG A 27 8.71 0.92 -3.92
C ARG A 27 9.47 0.49 -2.67
N ASP A 28 8.80 0.35 -1.53
CA ASP A 28 9.51 0.06 -0.28
C ASP A 28 10.09 -1.35 -0.25
N LEU A 29 9.44 -2.36 -0.86
CA LEU A 29 10.05 -3.69 -1.03
C LEU A 29 11.36 -3.63 -1.85
N VAL A 30 11.40 -2.81 -2.89
CA VAL A 30 12.63 -2.59 -3.68
C VAL A 30 13.69 -1.82 -2.88
N ARG A 31 13.30 -0.73 -2.19
CA ARG A 31 14.19 0.05 -1.32
C ARG A 31 14.88 -0.81 -0.28
N ILE A 32 14.10 -1.67 0.37
CA ILE A 32 14.57 -2.62 1.37
C ILE A 32 15.58 -3.59 0.76
N ARG A 33 15.30 -4.17 -0.41
CA ARG A 33 16.24 -5.08 -1.09
C ARG A 33 17.57 -4.39 -1.38
N LEU A 34 17.52 -3.18 -1.94
CA LEU A 34 18.73 -2.40 -2.24
C LEU A 34 19.54 -2.09 -0.98
N LEU A 35 18.87 -1.75 0.14
CA LEU A 35 19.54 -1.48 1.39
C LEU A 35 20.17 -2.74 2.01
N LEU A 36 19.53 -3.90 1.88
CA LEU A 36 20.05 -5.18 2.39
C LEU A 36 21.24 -5.72 1.58
N ASP A 37 21.41 -5.27 0.34
CA ASP A 37 22.56 -5.59 -0.50
C ASP A 37 23.79 -4.69 -0.18
N ASP A 38 23.60 -3.63 0.63
CA ASP A 38 24.67 -2.74 1.08
C ASP A 38 25.40 -3.33 2.32
N PRO A 39 26.76 -3.30 2.37
CA PRO A 39 27.52 -3.77 3.54
C PRO A 39 27.16 -3.10 4.87
N SER A 40 26.63 -1.87 4.84
CA SER A 40 26.19 -1.11 6.03
C SER A 40 24.84 -1.59 6.61
N ALA A 41 24.16 -2.54 5.94
CA ALA A 41 22.89 -3.11 6.41
C ALA A 41 22.98 -3.64 7.85
N ASP A 42 24.12 -4.23 8.23
CA ASP A 42 24.33 -4.88 9.53
C ASP A 42 24.66 -3.91 10.69
N GLU A 43 24.76 -2.61 10.43
CA GLU A 43 24.95 -1.64 11.50
C GLU A 43 23.76 -1.65 12.49
N PRO A 44 23.99 -1.54 13.81
CA PRO A 44 22.91 -1.60 14.81
C PRO A 44 21.79 -0.57 14.58
N ALA A 45 22.14 0.65 14.14
CA ALA A 45 21.17 1.69 13.84
C ALA A 45 20.29 1.32 12.64
N THR A 46 20.90 0.79 11.57
CA THR A 46 20.20 0.31 10.37
C THR A 46 19.27 -0.85 10.70
N ARG A 47 19.71 -1.81 11.53
CA ARG A 47 18.88 -2.93 12.00
C ARG A 47 17.63 -2.47 12.76
N GLU A 48 17.79 -1.51 13.67
CA GLU A 48 16.68 -0.96 14.44
C GLU A 48 15.68 -0.21 13.56
N ALA A 49 16.19 0.63 12.65
CA ALA A 49 15.38 1.43 11.74
C ALA A 49 14.60 0.54 10.74
N LEU A 50 15.27 -0.43 10.11
CA LEU A 50 14.62 -1.41 9.23
C LEU A 50 13.59 -2.25 9.99
N GLY A 51 13.94 -2.79 11.16
CA GLY A 51 13.02 -3.60 11.97
C GLY A 51 11.74 -2.85 12.31
N SER A 52 11.86 -1.59 12.74
CA SER A 52 10.70 -0.74 13.03
C SER A 52 9.88 -0.41 11.79
N HIS A 53 10.54 -0.18 10.65
CA HIS A 53 9.86 0.07 9.39
C HIS A 53 9.09 -1.17 8.89
N PHE A 54 9.65 -2.37 9.02
CA PHE A 54 8.94 -3.62 8.68
C PHE A 54 7.72 -3.87 9.55
N GLU A 55 7.84 -3.64 10.87
CA GLU A 55 6.69 -3.75 11.78
C GLU A 55 5.54 -2.85 11.29
N TRP A 56 5.82 -1.58 11.01
CA TRP A 56 4.83 -0.65 10.47
C TRP A 56 4.29 -1.08 9.09
N PHE A 57 5.17 -1.45 8.14
CA PHE A 57 4.78 -1.83 6.77
C PHE A 57 3.85 -3.04 6.76
N LEU A 58 4.17 -4.06 7.57
CA LEU A 58 3.35 -5.27 7.68
C LEU A 58 2.03 -5.01 8.39
N ASP A 59 2.00 -4.11 9.37
CA ASP A 59 0.75 -3.69 10.02
C ASP A 59 -0.15 -2.92 9.04
N PHE A 60 0.44 -2.05 8.20
CA PHE A 60 -0.28 -1.36 7.12
C PHE A 60 -0.88 -2.34 6.11
N LEU A 61 -0.05 -3.27 5.60
CA LEU A 61 -0.47 -4.27 4.63
C LEU A 61 -1.56 -5.20 5.20
N GLU A 62 -1.43 -5.59 6.48
CA GLU A 62 -2.43 -6.41 7.15
C GLU A 62 -3.76 -5.67 7.32
N HIS A 63 -3.72 -4.38 7.67
CA HIS A 63 -4.92 -3.53 7.74
C HIS A 63 -5.58 -3.36 6.37
N HIS A 64 -4.78 -3.17 5.32
CA HIS A 64 -5.24 -3.08 3.94
C HIS A 64 -5.99 -4.34 3.49
N HIS A 65 -5.35 -5.52 3.55
CA HIS A 65 -6.01 -6.76 3.16
C HIS A 65 -7.25 -7.07 4.01
N LYS A 66 -7.20 -6.81 5.33
CA LYS A 66 -8.38 -6.99 6.19
C LYS A 66 -9.55 -6.09 5.81
N ALA A 67 -9.28 -4.88 5.30
CA ALA A 67 -10.33 -4.00 4.83
C ALA A 67 -11.00 -4.57 3.57
N GLU A 68 -10.22 -5.11 2.63
CA GLU A 68 -10.72 -5.76 1.42
C GLU A 68 -11.49 -7.05 1.72
N ASP A 69 -10.93 -7.93 2.56
CA ASP A 69 -11.59 -9.17 2.98
C ASP A 69 -12.93 -8.93 3.65
N LYS A 70 -13.01 -7.85 4.43
CA LYS A 70 -14.21 -7.50 5.18
C LYS A 70 -15.27 -6.82 4.32
N TRP A 71 -14.87 -6.05 3.30
CA TRP A 71 -15.77 -5.15 2.60
C TRP A 71 -15.81 -5.38 1.09
N LEU A 72 -14.66 -5.53 0.43
CA LEU A 72 -14.58 -5.57 -1.03
C LEU A 72 -14.97 -6.95 -1.59
N TRP A 73 -14.40 -8.04 -1.07
CA TRP A 73 -14.73 -9.38 -1.58
C TRP A 73 -16.19 -9.78 -1.30
N PRO A 74 -16.78 -9.52 -0.11
CA PRO A 74 -18.21 -9.72 0.11
C PRO A 74 -19.06 -8.89 -0.86
N PHE A 75 -18.68 -7.64 -1.12
CA PHE A 75 -19.38 -6.78 -2.07
C PHE A 75 -19.35 -7.36 -3.50
N PHE A 76 -18.21 -7.89 -3.96
CA PHE A 76 -18.13 -8.55 -5.27
C PHE A 76 -19.05 -9.77 -5.34
N ARG A 77 -19.09 -10.60 -4.29
CA ARG A 77 -20.02 -11.74 -4.22
C ARG A 77 -21.48 -11.30 -4.33
N GLU A 78 -21.87 -10.25 -3.61
CA GLU A 78 -23.23 -9.67 -3.69
C GLU A 78 -23.60 -9.16 -5.09
N ARG A 79 -22.60 -8.75 -5.90
CA ARG A 79 -22.78 -8.28 -7.27
C ARG A 79 -22.63 -9.37 -8.34
N GLY A 80 -22.42 -10.62 -7.93
CA GLY A 80 -22.29 -11.77 -8.84
C GLY A 80 -20.86 -12.07 -9.29
N GLU A 81 -19.86 -11.32 -8.83
CA GLU A 81 -18.43 -11.49 -9.15
C GLU A 81 -17.77 -12.53 -8.23
N VAL A 82 -18.42 -13.68 -8.04
CA VAL A 82 -18.02 -14.69 -7.05
C VAL A 82 -16.64 -15.26 -7.35
N ALA A 83 -16.38 -15.64 -8.61
CA ALA A 83 -15.11 -16.22 -9.01
C ALA A 83 -13.92 -15.27 -8.79
N LEU A 84 -14.12 -13.97 -9.05
CA LEU A 84 -13.11 -12.95 -8.79
C LEU A 84 -12.88 -12.75 -7.29
N ALA A 85 -13.96 -12.66 -6.51
CA ALA A 85 -13.85 -12.53 -5.05
C ALA A 85 -13.15 -13.73 -4.39
N ASP A 86 -13.38 -14.94 -4.89
CA ASP A 86 -12.74 -16.15 -4.40
C ASP A 86 -11.26 -16.21 -4.82
N ALA A 87 -10.92 -15.77 -6.03
CA ALA A 87 -9.53 -15.65 -6.47
C ALA A 87 -8.73 -14.65 -5.61
N MET A 88 -9.27 -13.45 -5.38
CA MET A 88 -8.64 -12.43 -4.54
C MET A 88 -8.45 -12.90 -3.09
N ALA A 89 -9.45 -13.55 -2.52
CA ALA A 89 -9.35 -14.10 -1.17
C ALA A 89 -8.29 -15.23 -1.08
N ALA A 90 -8.21 -16.10 -2.09
CA ALA A 90 -7.19 -17.15 -2.14
C ALA A 90 -5.76 -16.58 -2.29
N GLU A 91 -5.60 -15.47 -3.01
CA GLU A 91 -4.32 -14.77 -3.09
C GLU A 91 -3.89 -14.18 -1.73
N HIS A 92 -4.83 -13.60 -0.97
CA HIS A 92 -4.54 -13.18 0.41
C HIS A 92 -4.08 -14.36 1.28
N GLU A 93 -4.71 -15.54 1.13
CA GLU A 93 -4.31 -16.76 1.84
C GLU A 93 -2.87 -17.20 1.52
N ASP A 94 -2.36 -16.94 0.31
CA ASP A 94 -0.96 -17.20 -0.06
C ASP A 94 0.01 -16.11 0.45
N VAL A 95 -0.42 -14.84 0.47
CA VAL A 95 0.40 -13.72 0.94
C VAL A 95 0.57 -13.71 2.47
N ASN A 96 -0.49 -14.00 3.23
CA ASN A 96 -0.51 -13.97 4.69
C ASN A 96 0.61 -14.78 5.38
N PRO A 97 0.93 -16.04 5.01
CA PRO A 97 2.03 -16.78 5.61
C PRO A 97 3.39 -16.14 5.33
N ARG A 98 3.59 -15.50 4.17
CA ARG A 98 4.84 -14.79 3.83
C ARG A 98 5.00 -13.51 4.65
N MET A 99 3.91 -12.78 4.88
CA MET A 99 3.91 -11.66 5.82
C MET A 99 4.31 -12.12 7.23
N THR A 100 3.78 -13.25 7.69
CA THR A 100 4.14 -13.84 8.99
C THR A 100 5.63 -14.22 9.06
N ALA A 101 6.14 -14.86 8.02
CA ALA A 101 7.55 -15.22 7.92
C ALA A 101 8.46 -13.98 7.90
N LEU A 102 8.09 -12.94 7.14
CA LEU A 102 8.83 -11.68 7.11
C LEU A 102 8.80 -10.96 8.46
N ARG A 103 7.66 -10.95 9.16
CA ARG A 103 7.55 -10.38 10.52
C ARG A 103 8.53 -11.06 11.48
N ALA A 104 8.63 -12.39 11.43
CA ALA A 104 9.58 -13.15 12.24
C ALA A 104 11.04 -12.85 11.85
N ALA A 105 11.36 -12.82 10.55
CA ALA A 105 12.70 -12.51 10.07
C ALA A 105 13.14 -11.09 10.45
N ALA A 106 12.27 -10.10 10.31
CA ALA A 106 12.53 -8.72 10.69
C ALA A 106 12.76 -8.57 12.21
N ALA A 107 11.96 -9.25 13.03
CA ALA A 107 12.14 -9.25 14.49
C ALA A 107 13.48 -9.90 14.92
N SER A 108 13.89 -10.99 14.26
CA SER A 108 15.20 -11.62 14.50
C SER A 108 16.35 -10.74 14.00
N TYR A 109 16.19 -10.11 12.83
CA TYR A 109 17.18 -9.19 12.26
C TYR A 109 17.43 -7.99 13.18
N ARG A 110 16.36 -7.37 13.67
CA ARG A 110 16.42 -6.25 14.64
C ARG A 110 17.23 -6.62 15.90
N LYS A 111 17.14 -7.87 16.35
CA LYS A 111 17.88 -8.40 17.52
C LYS A 111 19.32 -8.83 17.18
N GLY A 112 19.76 -8.73 15.93
CA GLY A 112 21.05 -9.26 15.46
C GLY A 112 21.14 -10.79 15.45
N GLN A 113 19.99 -11.47 15.38
CA GLN A 113 19.89 -12.93 15.39
C GLN A 113 19.71 -13.53 13.99
N ALA A 114 19.44 -12.70 12.99
CA ALA A 114 19.36 -13.08 11.58
C ALA A 114 20.30 -12.18 10.76
N THR A 115 20.84 -12.73 9.69
CA THR A 115 21.69 -11.99 8.74
C THR A 115 20.83 -11.19 7.74
N PRO A 116 21.39 -10.19 7.04
CA PRO A 116 20.69 -9.48 5.97
C PRO A 116 20.17 -10.43 4.89
N ALA A 117 20.91 -11.51 4.60
CA ALA A 117 20.52 -12.53 3.62
C ALA A 117 19.23 -13.27 4.01
N VAL A 118 19.01 -13.58 5.30
CA VAL A 118 17.78 -14.23 5.77
C VAL A 118 16.59 -13.29 5.61
N LEU A 119 16.76 -12.02 5.97
CA LEU A 119 15.74 -11.00 5.80
C LEU A 119 15.43 -10.76 4.31
N SER A 120 16.46 -10.66 3.47
CA SER A 120 16.32 -10.48 2.01
C SER A 120 15.57 -11.65 1.36
N ALA A 121 15.82 -12.89 1.79
CA ALA A 121 15.07 -14.05 1.32
C ALA A 121 13.57 -13.97 1.69
N ALA A 122 13.25 -13.52 2.91
CA ALA A 122 11.86 -13.34 3.33
C ALA A 122 11.16 -12.20 2.57
N VAL A 123 11.87 -11.11 2.29
CA VAL A 123 11.37 -9.99 1.47
C VAL A 123 11.07 -10.46 0.05
N ARG A 124 11.98 -11.21 -0.58
CA ARG A 124 11.76 -11.79 -1.92
C ARG A 124 10.55 -12.71 -1.94
N ALA A 125 10.43 -13.61 -0.96
CA ALA A 125 9.29 -14.51 -0.86
C ALA A 125 7.95 -13.76 -0.75
N LEU A 126 7.90 -12.65 0.02
CA LEU A 126 6.72 -11.78 0.05
C LEU A 126 6.48 -11.08 -1.28
N GLN A 127 7.53 -10.50 -1.90
CA GLN A 127 7.42 -9.83 -3.19
C GLN A 127 6.87 -10.76 -4.28
N ASP A 128 7.32 -12.02 -4.32
CA ASP A 128 6.90 -13.02 -5.31
C ASP A 128 5.40 -13.34 -5.26
N ALA A 129 4.78 -13.25 -4.07
CA ALA A 129 3.34 -13.44 -3.92
C ALA A 129 2.55 -12.13 -4.01
N LEU A 130 3.08 -11.05 -3.41
CA LEU A 130 2.39 -9.78 -3.32
C LEU A 130 2.34 -9.07 -4.68
N ALA A 131 3.43 -9.05 -5.45
CA ALA A 131 3.48 -8.36 -6.73
C ALA A 131 2.39 -8.81 -7.73
N PRO A 132 2.19 -10.13 -8.00
CA PRO A 132 1.12 -10.57 -8.89
C PRO A 132 -0.27 -10.31 -8.30
N HIS A 133 -0.45 -10.45 -6.99
CA HIS A 133 -1.72 -10.13 -6.32
C HIS A 133 -2.12 -8.65 -6.53
N LEU A 134 -1.22 -7.71 -6.23
CA LEU A 134 -1.48 -6.27 -6.42
C LEU A 134 -1.75 -5.95 -7.90
N ALA A 135 -1.06 -6.61 -8.83
CA ALA A 135 -1.32 -6.42 -10.26
C ALA A 135 -2.71 -6.94 -10.67
N HIS A 136 -3.12 -8.11 -10.18
CA HIS A 136 -4.44 -8.67 -10.45
C HIS A 136 -5.54 -7.77 -9.86
N GLU A 137 -5.34 -7.23 -8.66
CA GLU A 137 -6.26 -6.27 -8.08
C GLU A 137 -6.38 -4.99 -8.93
N GLU A 138 -5.25 -4.38 -9.31
CA GLU A 138 -5.24 -3.14 -10.10
C GLU A 138 -5.82 -3.31 -11.51
N GLU A 139 -5.49 -4.41 -12.19
CA GLU A 139 -5.81 -4.61 -13.62
C GLU A 139 -7.17 -5.26 -13.85
N VAL A 140 -7.72 -5.96 -12.84
CA VAL A 140 -8.98 -6.70 -12.97
C VAL A 140 -10.00 -6.28 -11.93
N ALA A 141 -9.67 -6.37 -10.64
CA ALA A 141 -10.63 -6.10 -9.56
C ALA A 141 -11.07 -4.63 -9.53
N MET A 142 -10.14 -3.69 -9.61
CA MET A 142 -10.44 -2.25 -9.56
C MET A 142 -11.26 -1.76 -10.77
N PRO A 143 -11.02 -2.22 -12.01
CA PRO A 143 -11.91 -1.94 -13.14
C PRO A 143 -13.31 -2.55 -12.99
N VAL A 144 -13.43 -3.76 -12.42
CA VAL A 144 -14.74 -4.35 -12.08
C VAL A 144 -15.46 -3.49 -11.05
N MET A 145 -14.79 -3.10 -9.96
CA MET A 145 -15.33 -2.22 -8.94
C MET A 145 -15.82 -0.88 -9.51
N ALA A 146 -15.05 -0.26 -10.41
CA ALA A 146 -15.39 1.00 -11.05
C ALA A 146 -16.70 0.93 -11.88
N ARG A 147 -17.10 -0.27 -12.35
CA ARG A 147 -18.37 -0.49 -13.05
C ARG A 147 -19.54 -0.80 -12.12
N LEU A 148 -19.27 -1.23 -10.88
CA LEU A 148 -20.28 -1.71 -9.94
C LEU A 148 -20.58 -0.74 -8.80
N VAL A 149 -19.68 0.19 -8.52
CA VAL A 149 -19.71 1.04 -7.31
C VAL A 149 -19.88 2.50 -7.67
N THR A 150 -20.87 3.15 -7.08
CA THR A 150 -20.99 4.60 -7.14
C THR A 150 -19.94 5.25 -6.25
N HIS A 151 -19.51 6.47 -6.56
CA HIS A 151 -18.57 7.22 -5.73
C HIS A 151 -19.02 7.32 -4.26
N LYS A 152 -20.33 7.41 -4.00
CA LYS A 152 -20.87 7.48 -2.63
C LYS A 152 -20.66 6.18 -1.87
N GLU A 153 -20.82 5.03 -2.52
CA GLU A 153 -20.57 3.71 -1.92
C GLU A 153 -19.07 3.51 -1.70
N ALA A 154 -18.23 3.90 -2.66
CA ALA A 154 -16.77 3.89 -2.50
C ALA A 154 -16.28 4.70 -1.29
N LEU A 155 -16.81 5.92 -1.09
CA LEU A 155 -16.48 6.71 0.11
C LEU A 155 -16.89 6.02 1.42
N LYS A 156 -17.95 5.21 1.41
CA LYS A 156 -18.36 4.44 2.58
C LYS A 156 -17.35 3.32 2.86
N PHE A 157 -16.88 2.62 1.82
CA PHE A 157 -15.85 1.60 1.97
C PHE A 157 -14.54 2.19 2.50
N GLU A 158 -14.10 3.33 1.96
CA GLU A 158 -12.91 4.03 2.45
C GLU A 158 -13.06 4.42 3.92
N LYS A 159 -14.20 5.00 4.30
CA LYS A 159 -14.45 5.41 5.69
C LYS A 159 -14.48 4.22 6.65
N GLU A 160 -15.17 3.13 6.30
CA GLU A 160 -15.38 1.99 7.21
C GLU A 160 -14.23 0.97 7.19
N GLY A 161 -13.48 0.90 6.10
CA GLY A 161 -12.34 0.00 5.90
C GLY A 161 -11.00 0.69 6.14
N ALA A 162 -10.65 1.67 5.30
CA ALA A 162 -9.32 2.29 5.32
C ALA A 162 -9.10 3.22 6.53
N LEU A 163 -10.10 3.99 6.95
CA LEU A 163 -9.93 5.06 7.95
C LEU A 163 -10.40 4.70 9.37
N LYS A 164 -11.36 3.78 9.50
CA LYS A 164 -11.98 3.48 10.80
C LYS A 164 -10.97 2.89 11.78
N GLY A 165 -10.91 3.47 12.99
CA GLY A 165 -10.02 3.03 14.05
C GLY A 165 -8.58 3.56 13.94
N ARG A 166 -8.26 4.30 12.87
CA ARG A 166 -6.94 4.90 12.67
C ARG A 166 -6.84 6.28 13.29
N SER A 167 -5.70 6.56 13.91
CA SER A 167 -5.39 7.87 14.44
C SER A 167 -5.05 8.86 13.32
N ILE A 168 -5.24 10.15 13.60
CA ILE A 168 -4.83 11.24 12.69
C ILE A 168 -3.33 11.18 12.37
N ARG A 169 -2.50 10.72 13.33
CA ARG A 169 -1.06 10.55 13.13
C ARG A 169 -0.77 9.48 12.08
N GLU A 170 -1.38 8.31 12.21
CA GLU A 170 -1.22 7.21 11.27
C GLU A 170 -1.68 7.62 9.86
N ILE A 171 -2.87 8.21 9.74
CA ILE A 171 -3.39 8.70 8.45
C ILE A 171 -2.42 9.71 7.81
N GLY A 172 -1.90 10.66 8.60
CA GLY A 172 -0.99 11.67 8.10
C GLY A 172 0.38 11.12 7.70
N TRP A 173 0.92 10.16 8.46
CA TRP A 173 2.19 9.52 8.14
C TRP A 173 2.06 8.68 6.86
N ASP A 174 1.04 7.82 6.79
CA ASP A 174 0.79 6.96 5.62
C ASP A 174 0.55 7.76 4.35
N ALA A 175 -0.20 8.87 4.42
CA ALA A 175 -0.42 9.70 3.25
C ALA A 175 0.88 10.30 2.70
N ASN A 176 1.81 10.68 3.56
CA ASN A 176 3.13 11.15 3.12
C ASN A 176 3.96 10.00 2.54
N TRP A 177 3.87 8.80 3.13
CA TRP A 177 4.51 7.59 2.61
C TRP A 177 3.96 7.17 1.24
N ILE A 178 2.64 7.22 1.04
CA ILE A 178 1.97 6.94 -0.24
C ILE A 178 2.44 7.93 -1.30
N LEU A 179 2.55 9.22 -0.96
CA LEU A 179 2.92 10.28 -1.88
C LEU A 179 4.42 10.36 -2.21
N ASP A 180 5.28 9.65 -1.48
CA ASP A 180 6.72 9.68 -1.70
C ASP A 180 7.12 9.03 -3.04
N GLY A 181 7.96 9.69 -3.82
CA GLY A 181 8.37 9.22 -5.14
C GLY A 181 7.24 9.10 -6.19
N THR A 182 6.03 9.61 -5.91
CA THR A 182 4.93 9.66 -6.89
C THR A 182 5.16 10.72 -7.95
N SER A 183 4.72 10.46 -9.19
CA SER A 183 4.61 11.47 -10.23
C SER A 183 3.55 12.53 -9.87
N ASP A 184 3.60 13.69 -10.55
CA ASP A 184 2.62 14.76 -10.34
C ASP A 184 1.18 14.29 -10.62
N ASP A 185 0.99 13.45 -11.64
CA ASP A 185 -0.31 12.88 -12.00
C ASP A 185 -0.83 11.95 -10.90
N GLN A 186 0.01 11.04 -10.39
CA GLN A 186 -0.35 10.14 -9.28
C GLN A 186 -0.67 10.92 -8.00
N ARG A 187 0.14 11.94 -7.68
CA ARG A 187 -0.11 12.85 -6.56
C ARG A 187 -1.46 13.55 -6.72
N GLN A 188 -1.73 14.12 -7.88
CA GLN A 188 -2.99 14.82 -8.13
C GLN A 188 -4.17 13.86 -8.00
N GLN A 189 -4.06 12.65 -8.58
CA GLN A 189 -5.08 11.62 -8.50
C GLN A 189 -5.40 11.24 -7.05
N PHE A 190 -4.38 10.90 -6.26
CA PHE A 190 -4.58 10.56 -4.84
C PHE A 190 -5.25 11.70 -4.07
N LEU A 191 -4.76 12.92 -4.28
CA LEU A 191 -5.26 14.08 -3.56
C LEU A 191 -6.71 14.42 -3.95
N GLN A 192 -7.18 14.16 -5.18
CA GLN A 192 -8.55 14.49 -5.61
C GLN A 192 -9.65 13.95 -4.66
N GLY A 193 -9.44 12.76 -4.08
CA GLY A 193 -10.36 12.16 -3.09
C GLY A 193 -10.23 12.74 -1.68
N VAL A 194 -9.13 13.42 -1.36
CA VAL A 194 -8.81 13.92 -0.02
C VAL A 194 -9.34 15.34 0.16
N PRO A 195 -10.18 15.63 1.18
CA PRO A 195 -10.63 16.98 1.49
C PRO A 195 -9.47 17.96 1.74
N LEU A 196 -9.57 19.18 1.22
CA LEU A 196 -8.49 20.19 1.33
C LEU A 196 -8.03 20.42 2.77
N LEU A 197 -8.96 20.48 3.72
CA LEU A 197 -8.64 20.63 5.15
C LEU A 197 -7.84 19.44 5.70
N ALA A 198 -8.11 18.21 5.25
CA ALA A 198 -7.33 17.05 5.65
C ALA A 198 -5.89 17.14 5.11
N ARG A 199 -5.69 17.64 3.88
CA ARG A 199 -4.35 17.84 3.31
C ARG A 199 -3.54 18.83 4.17
N LEU A 200 -4.11 20.02 4.42
CA LEU A 200 -3.41 21.11 5.11
C LEU A 200 -3.19 20.84 6.61
N LEU A 201 -4.15 20.20 7.29
CA LEU A 201 -4.10 20.04 8.75
C LEU A 201 -3.50 18.71 9.19
N VAL A 202 -3.58 17.68 8.34
CA VAL A 202 -3.09 16.33 8.67
C VAL A 202 -1.84 16.01 7.88
N PHE A 203 -1.87 16.03 6.54
CA PHE A 203 -0.71 15.56 5.76
C PHE A 203 0.50 16.47 5.98
N ASP A 204 0.32 17.80 5.86
CA ASP A 204 1.41 18.76 6.04
C ASP A 204 2.00 18.73 7.46
N ARG A 205 1.14 18.44 8.46
CA ARG A 205 1.55 18.36 9.87
C ARG A 205 2.53 17.23 10.16
N TYR A 206 2.46 16.13 9.40
CA TYR A 206 3.31 14.95 9.55
C TYR A 206 4.37 14.81 8.44
N ALA A 207 4.38 15.71 7.45
CA ALA A 207 5.31 15.66 6.34
C ALA A 207 6.78 15.80 6.77
N LYS A 208 7.05 16.67 7.76
CA LYS A 208 8.42 16.86 8.30
C LYS A 208 8.92 15.61 9.02
N THR A 209 8.08 15.00 9.86
CA THR A 209 8.45 13.78 10.60
C THR A 209 8.65 12.62 9.65
N TYR A 210 7.74 12.44 8.69
CA TYR A 210 7.90 11.41 7.65
C TYR A 210 9.21 11.57 6.88
N ARG A 211 9.54 12.78 6.41
CA ARG A 211 10.80 13.02 5.69
C ARG A 211 12.03 12.71 6.53
N ALA A 212 12.02 13.04 7.82
CA ALA A 212 13.12 12.71 8.72
C ALA A 212 13.28 11.19 8.87
N ASP A 213 12.19 10.45 9.06
CA ASP A 213 12.21 8.99 9.17
C ASP A 213 12.68 8.34 7.84
N ARG A 214 12.17 8.83 6.71
CA ARG A 214 12.58 8.44 5.36
C ARG A 214 14.08 8.67 5.14
N ASP A 215 14.58 9.86 5.45
CA ASP A 215 15.98 10.24 5.23
C ASP A 215 16.93 9.50 6.16
N ALA A 216 16.50 9.18 7.38
CA ALA A 216 17.27 8.35 8.30
C ALA A 216 17.43 6.91 7.78
N LEU A 217 16.46 6.39 7.02
CA LEU A 217 16.46 5.02 6.53
C LEU A 217 17.06 4.89 5.14
N TRP A 218 16.72 5.80 4.23
CA TRP A 218 17.09 5.71 2.81
C TRP A 218 18.14 6.74 2.39
N GLY A 219 18.32 7.81 3.16
CA GLY A 219 19.13 8.96 2.75
C GLY A 219 20.58 8.60 2.45
N GLY A 220 21.09 9.07 1.30
CA GLY A 220 22.46 8.78 0.87
C GLY A 220 22.67 7.37 0.32
N THR A 221 21.61 6.59 0.12
CA THR A 221 21.66 5.25 -0.49
C THR A 221 20.92 5.23 -1.82
N ALA A 222 21.17 4.21 -2.66
CA ALA A 222 20.42 4.00 -3.90
C ALA A 222 18.91 3.79 -3.65
N ALA A 223 18.51 3.37 -2.43
CA ALA A 223 17.11 3.23 -2.07
C ALA A 223 16.35 4.58 -2.04
N ALA A 224 17.02 5.70 -1.75
CA ALA A 224 16.36 7.02 -1.75
C ALA A 224 15.77 7.38 -3.12
N ASP A 225 16.42 6.92 -4.19
CA ASP A 225 16.08 7.29 -5.57
C ASP A 225 15.01 6.40 -6.20
N VAL A 226 14.58 5.34 -5.51
CA VAL A 226 13.51 4.46 -6.00
C VAL A 226 12.17 5.22 -5.97
N PRO A 227 11.52 5.44 -7.13
CA PRO A 227 10.22 6.11 -7.18
C PRO A 227 9.09 5.15 -6.82
N ALA A 228 7.87 5.66 -6.73
CA ALA A 228 6.68 4.83 -6.73
C ALA A 228 6.62 3.97 -8.02
N LEU A 229 6.36 2.66 -7.89
CA LEU A 229 6.45 1.71 -9.00
C LEU A 229 5.09 1.17 -9.44
N THR A 230 4.82 1.20 -10.74
CA THR A 230 3.74 0.43 -11.38
C THR A 230 4.11 -1.05 -11.51
N PRO A 231 3.14 -1.96 -11.78
CA PRO A 231 3.44 -3.37 -12.05
C PRO A 231 4.50 -3.55 -13.15
N SER A 232 4.35 -2.83 -14.27
CA SER A 232 5.28 -2.91 -15.40
C SER A 232 6.69 -2.45 -15.07
N GLN A 233 6.84 -1.41 -14.23
CA GLN A 233 8.15 -0.91 -13.82
C GLN A 233 8.84 -1.88 -12.85
N LEU A 234 8.09 -2.54 -11.96
CA LEU A 234 8.64 -3.58 -11.08
C LEU A 234 9.14 -4.78 -11.91
N ALA A 235 8.33 -5.27 -12.85
CA ALA A 235 8.70 -6.39 -13.71
C ALA A 235 9.98 -6.10 -14.53
N ALA A 236 10.19 -4.85 -14.96
CA ALA A 236 11.39 -4.44 -15.70
C ALA A 236 12.66 -4.38 -14.84
N GLN A 237 12.56 -4.35 -13.50
CA GLN A 237 13.73 -4.38 -12.62
C GLN A 237 14.25 -5.80 -12.35
N ASP A 238 13.39 -6.80 -12.45
CA ASP A 238 13.75 -8.21 -12.21
C ASP A 238 14.12 -8.96 -13.52
N ALA A 239 14.08 -8.29 -14.68
CA ALA A 239 14.43 -8.81 -16.02
C ALA A 239 15.90 -8.56 -16.38
#